data_AF-A0AA42YRN5-F1
#
_entry.id   AF-A0AA42YRN5-F1
#
_cell.length_a   1.000
_cell.length_b   1.000
_cell.length_c   1.000
_cell.angle_alpha   90.00
_cell.angle_beta   90.00
_cell.angle_gamma   90.00
#
_symmetry.space_group_name_H-M   'P 1'
#
loop_
_entity.id
_entity.type
_entity.pdbx_description
1 polymer ?
#
loop_
_entity_poly.entity_id
_entity_poly.type
_entity_poly.pdbx_seq_one_letter_code
_entity_poly.pdbx_strand_id
1 'polypeptide(L)'
;MQIGSIVFNSFGNVPDFLVLTETAQEIPREEKAKVSLIIMTAVLLPAIMRWLTIYIAVVIGAAVMVLTKCLTMEEAYRNIEWKAVFLIAGMLPLGTALDKSDTARLLA
;
A
#
# COMPACT_ATOMS: atom_id res chain seq x y z
N MET A 1 -36.42 13.77 38.40
CA MET A 1 -36.61 13.91 36.94
C MET A 1 -35.57 14.81 36.25
N GLN A 2 -34.55 15.31 36.96
CA GLN A 2 -33.55 16.26 36.43
C GLN A 2 -32.13 15.70 36.24
N ILE A 3 -31.91 14.40 36.48
CA ILE A 3 -30.57 13.76 36.46
C ILE A 3 -30.25 13.13 35.09
N GLY A 4 -31.26 12.92 34.23
CA GLY A 4 -31.10 12.29 32.91
C GLY A 4 -30.57 13.20 31.79
N SER A 5 -30.67 14.53 31.91
CA SER A 5 -30.19 15.46 30.86
C SER A 5 -28.72 15.86 31.01
N ILE A 6 -28.14 15.77 32.21
CA ILE A 6 -26.72 16.09 32.44
C ILE A 6 -25.81 15.01 31.85
N VAL A 7 -26.23 13.74 31.87
CA VAL A 7 -25.48 12.64 31.25
C VAL A 7 -25.50 12.73 29.72
N PHE A 8 -26.61 13.18 29.12
CA PHE A 8 -26.72 13.30 27.66
C PHE A 8 -25.88 14.46 27.09
N ASN A 9 -25.69 15.55 27.85
CA ASN A 9 -24.86 16.68 27.40
C ASN A 9 -23.34 16.41 27.49
N SER A 10 -22.92 15.33 28.17
CA SER A 10 -21.50 14.95 28.24
C SER A 10 -21.05 14.03 27.09
N PHE A 11 -21.97 13.56 26.23
CA PHE A 11 -21.66 12.75 25.04
C PHE A 11 -21.79 13.51 23.71
N GLY A 12 -22.08 14.82 23.75
CA GLY A 12 -21.90 15.71 22.59
C GLY A 12 -20.45 16.18 22.41
N ASN A 13 -19.55 15.80 23.32
CA ASN A 13 -18.16 16.25 23.41
C ASN A 13 -17.17 15.07 23.55
N VAL A 14 -17.51 13.91 23.00
CA VAL A 14 -16.51 12.88 22.69
C VAL A 14 -16.22 12.94 21.18
N PRO A 15 -15.04 13.42 20.75
CA PRO A 15 -14.55 13.33 19.38
C PRO A 15 -14.15 11.88 19.06
N ASP A 16 -15.04 10.92 19.34
CA ASP A 16 -14.66 9.52 19.52
C ASP A 16 -15.69 8.54 18.92
N PHE A 17 -16.36 8.95 17.84
CA PHE A 17 -17.26 8.03 17.13
C PHE A 17 -17.42 8.29 15.62
N LEU A 18 -16.33 8.66 14.94
CA LEU A 18 -16.11 8.40 13.50
C LEU A 18 -14.70 8.85 13.07
N VAL A 19 -13.74 8.77 13.99
CA VAL A 19 -12.31 9.07 13.78
C VAL A 19 -11.48 7.78 13.83
N LEU A 20 -12.14 6.61 13.88
CA LEU A 20 -11.52 5.30 13.64
C LEU A 20 -11.34 4.99 12.14
N THR A 21 -11.41 6.03 11.30
CA THR A 21 -10.85 6.06 9.95
C THR A 21 -9.88 7.24 9.78
N GLU A 22 -9.26 7.73 10.86
CA GLU A 22 -7.98 8.45 10.75
C GLU A 22 -6.81 7.50 10.47
N THR A 23 -7.09 6.25 10.12
CA THR A 23 -6.18 5.43 9.32
C THR A 23 -6.64 5.49 7.87
N ALA A 24 -5.80 6.09 7.02
CA ALA A 24 -5.70 5.82 5.58
C ALA A 24 -6.56 6.60 4.56
N GLN A 25 -7.16 7.74 4.90
CA GLN A 25 -7.58 8.70 3.86
C GLN A 25 -7.08 10.09 4.25
N GLU A 26 -5.81 10.40 3.92
CA GLU A 26 -5.51 11.79 3.55
C GLU A 26 -6.62 12.21 2.60
N ILE A 27 -7.36 13.27 2.96
CA ILE A 27 -8.40 13.91 2.15
C ILE A 27 -8.02 13.70 0.69
N PRO A 28 -8.76 12.87 -0.09
CA PRO A 28 -8.45 12.68 -1.49
C PRO A 28 -8.36 14.08 -2.10
N ARG A 29 -7.13 14.55 -2.35
CA ARG A 29 -6.93 15.78 -3.08
C ARG A 29 -7.41 15.41 -4.47
N GLU A 30 -8.69 15.67 -4.74
CA GLU A 30 -9.39 15.40 -6.00
C GLU A 30 -8.55 15.86 -7.21
N GLU A 31 -7.77 16.91 -7.01
CA GLU A 31 -6.82 17.49 -7.97
C GLU A 31 -5.58 16.60 -8.23
N LYS A 32 -5.08 15.89 -7.22
CA LYS A 32 -3.94 14.96 -7.32
C LYS A 32 -4.36 13.52 -7.63
N ALA A 33 -5.61 13.14 -7.36
CA ALA A 33 -6.15 11.82 -7.70
C ALA A 33 -6.08 11.54 -9.21
N LYS A 34 -6.40 12.54 -10.05
CA LYS A 34 -6.28 12.41 -11.52
C LYS A 34 -4.83 12.23 -11.98
N VAL A 35 -3.90 12.91 -11.32
CA VAL A 35 -2.46 12.82 -11.65
C VAL A 35 -1.92 11.43 -11.30
N SER A 36 -2.27 10.89 -10.14
CA SER A 36 -1.95 9.51 -9.75
C SER A 36 -2.48 8.49 -10.76
N LEU A 37 -3.74 8.65 -11.17
CA LEU A 37 -4.37 7.76 -12.14
C LEU A 37 -3.63 7.76 -13.48
N ILE A 38 -3.25 8.95 -13.99
CA ILE A 38 -2.50 9.10 -15.25
C ILE A 38 -1.13 8.40 -15.14
N ILE A 39 -0.41 8.59 -14.04
CA ILE A 39 0.91 7.96 -13.84
C ILE A 39 0.76 6.44 -13.73
N MET A 40 -0.23 5.97 -12.97
CA MET A 40 -0.50 4.55 -12.81
C MET A 40 -0.80 3.89 -14.17
N THR A 41 -1.64 4.53 -15.01
CA THR A 41 -1.91 4.08 -16.38
C THR A 41 -0.64 4.12 -17.25
N ALA A 42 0.15 5.19 -17.15
CA ALA A 42 1.39 5.36 -17.93
C ALA A 42 2.46 4.31 -17.59
N VAL A 43 2.50 3.83 -16.35
CA VAL A 43 3.42 2.76 -15.90
C VAL A 43 2.87 1.37 -16.25
N LEU A 44 1.55 1.17 -16.11
CA LEU A 44 0.90 -0.12 -16.40
C LEU A 44 0.92 -0.48 -17.88
N LEU A 45 0.67 0.47 -18.78
CA LEU A 45 0.67 0.26 -20.23
C LEU A 45 1.95 -0.46 -20.74
N PRO A 46 3.17 0.06 -20.51
CA PRO A 46 4.40 -0.59 -20.94
C PRO A 46 4.72 -1.87 -20.15
N ALA A 47 4.28 -1.99 -18.89
CA ALA A 47 4.47 -3.19 -18.09
C ALA A 47 3.66 -4.38 -18.64
N ILE A 48 2.40 -4.15 -19.04
CA ILE A 48 1.50 -5.19 -19.57
C ILE A 48 1.91 -5.61 -21.00
N MET A 49 2.39 -4.66 -21.81
CA MET A 49 2.97 -4.96 -23.13
C MET A 49 4.28 -5.77 -23.05
N ARG A 50 4.82 -6.06 -21.85
CA ARG A 50 6.08 -6.79 -21.61
C ARG A 50 7.28 -6.21 -22.37
N TRP A 51 7.21 -4.92 -22.72
CA TRP A 51 8.28 -4.24 -23.47
C TRP A 51 9.51 -3.97 -22.59
N LEU A 52 9.29 -3.83 -21.27
CA LEU A 52 10.30 -3.67 -20.24
C LEU A 52 10.10 -4.69 -19.12
N THR A 53 11.19 -5.06 -18.45
CA THR A 53 11.12 -5.91 -17.25
C THR A 53 10.34 -5.19 -16.15
N ILE A 54 9.44 -5.92 -15.48
CA ILE A 54 8.53 -5.40 -14.46
C ILE A 54 9.28 -4.58 -13.41
N TYR A 55 10.44 -5.03 -12.93
CA TYR A 55 11.20 -4.31 -11.92
C TYR A 55 11.67 -2.92 -12.40
N ILE A 56 12.07 -2.79 -13.67
CA ILE A 56 12.50 -1.51 -14.25
C ILE A 56 11.31 -0.56 -14.36
N ALA A 57 10.18 -1.07 -14.85
CA ALA A 57 8.95 -0.30 -14.99
C ALA A 57 8.46 0.24 -13.64
N VAL A 58 8.52 -0.59 -12.59
CA VAL A 58 8.12 -0.20 -11.22
C VAL A 58 9.05 0.88 -10.67
N VAL A 59 10.38 0.77 -10.84
CA VAL A 59 11.33 1.78 -10.35
C VAL A 59 11.13 3.12 -11.03
N ILE A 60 10.98 3.14 -12.36
CA ILE A 60 10.71 4.36 -13.13
C ILE A 60 9.36 4.97 -12.70
N GLY A 61 8.33 4.14 -12.56
CA GLY A 61 7.01 4.57 -12.11
C GLY A 61 7.02 5.19 -10.71
N ALA A 62 7.72 4.56 -9.77
CA ALA A 62 7.89 5.09 -8.43
C ALA A 62 8.63 6.44 -8.44
N ALA A 63 9.70 6.56 -9.22
CA ALA A 63 10.42 7.82 -9.38
C ALA A 63 9.52 8.94 -9.94
N VAL A 64 8.70 8.64 -10.94
CA VAL A 64 7.71 9.59 -11.49
C VAL A 64 6.67 9.98 -10.43
N MET A 65 6.11 9.03 -9.68
CA MET A 65 5.14 9.33 -8.61
C MET A 65 5.71 10.29 -7.55
N VAL A 66 6.97 10.10 -7.15
CA VAL A 66 7.66 10.95 -6.18
C VAL A 66 7.91 12.35 -6.76
N LEU A 67 8.39 12.44 -8.01
CA LEU A 67 8.59 13.72 -8.70
C LEU A 67 7.29 14.52 -8.83
N THR A 68 6.17 13.83 -9.05
CA THR A 68 4.85 14.47 -9.17
C THR A 68 4.26 14.87 -7.82
N LYS A 69 4.99 14.67 -6.70
CA LYS A 69 4.56 14.95 -5.32
C LYS A 69 3.19 14.36 -5.00
N CYS A 70 2.87 13.21 -5.59
CA CYS A 70 1.59 12.54 -5.34
C CYS A 70 1.65 11.66 -4.09
N LEU A 71 2.84 11.20 -3.73
CA LEU A 71 3.15 10.45 -2.52
C LEU A 71 4.47 11.01 -1.95
N THR A 72 4.50 11.38 -0.67
CA THR A 72 5.77 11.75 -0.01
C THR A 72 6.61 10.50 0.21
N MET A 73 7.95 10.62 0.27
CA MET A 73 8.80 9.45 0.51
C MET A 73 8.48 8.80 1.86
N GLU A 74 8.11 9.62 2.84
CA GLU A 74 7.70 9.17 4.16
C GLU A 74 6.37 8.38 4.12
N GLU A 75 5.38 8.79 3.31
CA GLU A 75 4.16 8.01 3.07
C GLU A 75 4.46 6.67 2.39
N ALA A 76 5.31 6.70 1.36
CA ALA A 76 5.63 5.51 0.58
C ALA A 76 6.25 4.44 1.48
N TYR A 77 7.20 4.82 2.33
CA TYR A 77 7.83 3.91 3.28
C TYR A 77 6.90 3.38 4.36
N ARG A 78 5.90 4.18 4.79
CA ARG A 78 4.91 3.77 5.78
C ARG A 78 3.89 2.78 5.22
N ASN A 79 3.54 2.93 3.94
CA ASN A 79 2.59 2.07 3.23
C ASN A 79 3.24 0.80 2.68
N ILE A 80 4.57 0.71 2.65
CA ILE A 80 5.28 -0.53 2.31
C ILE A 80 5.14 -1.52 3.47
N GLU A 81 4.44 -2.63 3.23
CA GLU A 81 4.36 -3.73 4.19
C GLU A 81 5.68 -4.52 4.19
N TRP A 82 6.63 -4.08 5.00
CA TRP A 82 7.95 -4.72 5.14
C TRP A 82 7.86 -6.21 5.44
N LYS A 83 6.84 -6.62 6.20
CA LYS A 83 6.57 -8.02 6.50
C LYS A 83 6.41 -8.85 5.23
N ALA A 84 5.64 -8.36 4.25
CA ALA A 84 5.43 -9.04 2.97
C ALA A 84 6.74 -9.12 2.15
N VAL A 85 7.54 -8.05 2.12
CA VAL A 85 8.83 -8.02 1.41
C VAL A 85 9.79 -9.07 1.98
N PHE A 86 9.93 -9.14 3.30
CA PHE A 86 10.75 -10.16 3.96
C PHE A 86 10.21 -11.58 3.72
N LEU A 87 8.88 -11.76 3.70
CA LEU A 87 8.25 -13.04 3.41
C LEU A 87 8.58 -13.55 2.00
N ILE A 88 8.42 -12.70 0.99
CA ILE A 88 8.74 -13.04 -0.42
C ILE A 88 10.25 -13.31 -0.56
N ALA A 89 11.08 -12.47 0.07
CA ALA A 89 12.53 -12.65 0.05
C ALA A 89 12.96 -13.98 0.69
N GLY A 90 12.29 -14.44 1.74
CA GLY A 90 12.55 -15.74 2.37
C GLY A 90 11.98 -16.93 1.59
N MET A 91 10.90 -16.73 0.83
CA MET A 91 10.31 -17.77 0.00
C MET A 91 11.21 -18.17 -1.18
N LEU A 92 11.95 -17.22 -1.76
CA LEU A 92 12.91 -17.48 -2.84
C LEU A 92 13.99 -18.54 -2.48
N PRO A 93 14.79 -18.39 -1.41
CA PRO A 93 15.77 -19.38 -1.02
C PRO A 93 15.12 -20.68 -0.53
N LEU A 94 13.99 -20.61 0.18
CA LEU A 94 13.27 -21.80 0.65
C LEU A 94 12.77 -22.66 -0.52
N GLY A 95 12.26 -22.02 -1.58
CA GLY A 95 11.92 -22.69 -2.84
C GLY A 95 13.13 -23.39 -3.46
N THR A 96 14.28 -22.70 -3.54
CA THR A 96 15.51 -23.33 -4.07
C THR A 96 16.07 -24.45 -3.18
N ALA A 97 15.85 -24.40 -1.87
CA ALA A 97 16.27 -25.46 -0.95
C ALA A 97 15.41 -26.72 -1.11
N LEU A 98 14.10 -26.55 -1.29
CA LEU A 98 13.17 -27.66 -1.57
C LEU A 98 13.43 -28.31 -2.93
N ASP A 99 13.80 -27.52 -3.94
CA ASP A 99 14.23 -28.02 -5.24
C ASP A 99 15.53 -28.83 -5.13
N LYS A 100 16.48 -28.37 -4.31
CA LYS A 100 17.74 -29.08 -4.03
C LYS A 100 17.63 -30.28 -3.10
N SER A 101 16.62 -30.38 -2.23
CA SER A 101 16.52 -31.48 -1.26
C SER A 101 16.03 -32.80 -1.87
N ASP A 102 15.99 -32.90 -3.21
CA ASP A 102 15.43 -34.03 -4.00
C ASP A 102 13.97 -34.36 -3.63
N THR A 103 13.36 -33.60 -2.72
CA THR A 103 12.00 -33.79 -2.22
C THR A 103 11.00 -33.48 -3.32
N ALA A 104 11.30 -32.52 -4.20
CA ALA A 104 10.54 -32.27 -5.42
C ALA A 104 10.53 -33.46 -6.39
N ARG A 105 11.58 -34.30 -6.39
CA ARG A 105 11.68 -35.50 -7.24
C ARG A 105 11.05 -36.74 -6.61
N LEU A 106 10.92 -36.78 -5.28
CA LEU A 106 10.23 -37.85 -4.55
C LEU A 106 8.71 -37.67 -4.47
N LEU A 107 8.22 -36.44 -4.63
CA LEU A 107 6.78 -36.10 -4.62
C LEU A 107 6.16 -35.96 -6.02
N ALA A 108 6.99 -35.96 -7.08
CA ALA A 108 6.57 -35.98 -8.49
C ALA A 108 6.34 -37.41 -8.98
#